data_AF-A0A1F4D9D1-F1
#
_entry.id   AF-A0A1F4D9D1-F1
#
_cell.length_a   1.000
_cell.length_b   1.000
_cell.length_c   1.000
_cell.angle_alpha   90.00
_cell.angle_beta   90.00
_cell.angle_gamma   90.00
#
_symmetry.space_group_name_H-M   'P 1'
#
loop_
_entity.id
_entity.type
_entity.pdbx_description
1 polymer ?
#
loop_
_entity_poly.entity_id
_entity_poly.type
_entity_poly.pdbx_seq_one_letter_code
_entity_poly.pdbx_strand_id
1 'polypeptide(L)'
;MKRWLVTGCAVVLAAVTLTAFAAPKKGAKKPAPKKIERLACVLGTEDRQARVAVEIIKGRIQSFAYYSKQKPRTCSVHLQRDEAYSKWTDEGRFTKVTTENGDFLFENRPKDVHFLFRDVDRMAYCGMEIGKINGSITVIRGKKECIVDHLMDAHEEP
;
A
#
# COMPACT_ATOMS: atom_id res chain seq x y z
N MET A 1 -37.69 -75.76 -5.76
CA MET A 1 -36.27 -76.09 -5.51
C MET A 1 -35.49 -75.94 -6.82
N LYS A 2 -34.42 -75.13 -6.81
CA LYS A 2 -33.12 -75.25 -7.52
C LYS A 2 -33.03 -76.22 -8.71
N ARG A 3 -32.37 -75.97 -9.85
CA ARG A 3 -31.43 -74.92 -10.30
C ARG A 3 -31.15 -75.14 -11.81
N TRP A 4 -31.22 -74.05 -12.59
CA TRP A 4 -30.23 -73.56 -13.57
C TRP A 4 -29.92 -74.36 -14.85
N LEU A 5 -30.22 -73.70 -15.98
CA LEU A 5 -29.63 -73.92 -17.29
C LEU A 5 -29.13 -72.55 -17.79
N VAL A 6 -28.25 -72.62 -18.78
CA VAL A 6 -27.77 -71.55 -19.66
C VAL A 6 -26.49 -70.86 -19.22
N THR A 7 -25.39 -71.55 -19.53
CA THR A 7 -24.14 -70.93 -19.99
C THR A 7 -24.28 -70.64 -21.48
N GLY A 8 -23.92 -69.45 -21.97
CA GLY A 8 -23.74 -69.27 -23.41
C GLY A 8 -23.67 -67.85 -23.95
N CYS A 9 -22.48 -67.51 -24.42
CA CYS A 9 -22.13 -66.56 -25.48
C CYS A 9 -22.11 -65.05 -25.21
N ALA A 10 -20.88 -64.55 -25.38
CA ALA A 10 -20.46 -63.18 -25.44
C ALA A 10 -21.04 -62.41 -26.64
N VAL A 11 -21.26 -61.11 -26.43
CA VAL A 11 -21.19 -60.11 -27.50
C VAL A 11 -20.32 -58.98 -26.98
N VAL A 12 -19.10 -58.90 -27.53
CA VAL A 12 -18.21 -57.75 -27.38
C VAL A 12 -18.76 -56.65 -28.30
N LEU A 13 -19.35 -55.62 -27.71
CA LEU A 13 -19.77 -54.41 -28.43
C LEU A 13 -18.80 -53.28 -28.12
N ALA A 14 -18.15 -52.82 -29.18
CA ALA A 14 -17.19 -51.73 -29.21
C ALA A 14 -17.81 -50.39 -28.79
N ALA A 15 -17.05 -49.59 -28.07
CA ALA A 15 -17.26 -48.15 -27.95
C ALA A 15 -15.89 -47.45 -27.90
N VAL A 16 -15.30 -47.23 -29.08
CA VAL A 16 -14.20 -46.27 -29.23
C VAL A 16 -14.83 -44.89 -29.16
N THR A 17 -14.78 -44.27 -27.98
CA THR A 17 -15.18 -42.88 -27.79
C THR A 17 -14.11 -41.98 -28.42
N LEU A 18 -14.44 -41.41 -29.58
CA LEU A 18 -13.72 -40.28 -30.15
C LEU A 18 -13.80 -39.11 -29.15
N THR A 19 -12.74 -38.95 -28.36
CA THR A 19 -12.53 -37.76 -27.55
C THR A 19 -12.19 -36.62 -28.50
N ALA A 20 -13.18 -35.78 -28.80
CA ALA A 20 -12.99 -34.54 -29.50
C ALA A 20 -12.00 -33.67 -28.70
N PHE A 21 -10.79 -33.51 -29.23
CA PHE A 21 -9.82 -32.54 -28.73
C PHE A 21 -10.41 -31.13 -28.90
N ALA A 22 -10.93 -30.59 -27.80
CA ALA A 22 -11.34 -29.19 -27.73
C ALA A 22 -10.12 -28.31 -28.05
N ALA A 23 -10.24 -27.49 -29.09
CA ALA A 23 -9.24 -26.52 -29.48
C ALA A 23 -8.84 -25.63 -28.30
N PRO A 24 -7.54 -25.31 -28.14
CA PRO A 24 -7.07 -24.47 -27.05
C PRO A 24 -7.72 -23.09 -27.15
N LYS A 25 -8.54 -22.75 -26.15
CA LYS A 25 -9.10 -21.40 -25.98
C LYS A 25 -7.94 -20.41 -25.99
N LYS A 26 -7.91 -19.53 -27.01
CA LYS A 26 -7.02 -18.37 -27.10
C LYS A 26 -6.90 -17.73 -25.72
N GLY A 27 -5.70 -17.80 -25.15
CA GLY A 27 -5.41 -17.30 -23.81
C GLY A 27 -5.93 -15.88 -23.66
N ALA A 28 -6.81 -15.68 -22.68
CA ALA A 28 -7.20 -14.36 -22.24
C ALA A 28 -5.92 -13.57 -21.93
N LYS A 29 -5.69 -12.48 -22.66
CA LYS A 29 -4.55 -11.58 -22.41
C LYS A 29 -4.63 -11.16 -20.94
N LYS A 30 -3.62 -11.53 -20.15
CA LYS A 30 -3.48 -11.05 -18.77
C LYS A 30 -3.55 -9.52 -18.79
N PRO A 31 -4.35 -8.88 -17.90
CA PRO A 31 -4.40 -7.43 -17.81
C PRO A 31 -2.99 -6.87 -17.67
N ALA A 32 -2.66 -5.85 -18.46
CA ALA A 32 -1.37 -5.18 -18.34
C ALA A 32 -1.18 -4.72 -16.88
N PRO A 33 0.02 -4.90 -16.30
CA PRO A 33 0.27 -4.53 -14.92
C PRO A 33 -0.05 -3.04 -14.74
N LYS A 34 -0.87 -2.72 -13.73
CA LYS A 34 -1.14 -1.33 -13.35
C LYS A 34 0.23 -0.67 -13.09
N LYS A 35 0.45 0.52 -13.63
CA LYS A 35 1.67 1.30 -13.35
C LYS A 35 1.64 1.71 -11.86
N ILE A 36 2.23 0.85 -11.02
CA ILE A 36 2.44 1.10 -9.60
C ILE A 36 3.75 1.84 -9.49
N GLU A 37 3.70 3.07 -8.98
CA GLU A 37 4.87 3.88 -8.65
C GLU A 37 5.13 3.76 -7.15
N ARG A 38 6.34 3.35 -6.78
CA ARG A 38 6.79 3.26 -5.39
C ARG A 38 7.93 4.22 -5.17
N LEU A 39 7.76 5.13 -4.23
CA LEU A 39 8.77 6.09 -3.83
C LEU A 39 9.20 5.76 -2.40
N ALA A 40 10.50 5.82 -2.14
CA ALA A 40 11.04 5.65 -0.81
C ALA A 40 12.26 6.54 -0.62
N CYS A 41 12.39 7.11 0.57
CA CYS A 41 13.52 7.94 0.92
C CYS A 41 13.84 7.88 2.41
N VAL A 42 15.07 8.24 2.74
CA VAL A 42 15.63 8.23 4.09
C VAL A 42 16.41 9.53 4.30
N LEU A 43 16.31 10.08 5.51
CA LEU A 43 17.10 11.21 5.99
C LEU A 43 17.75 10.83 7.32
N GLY A 44 19.01 11.21 7.53
CA GLY A 44 19.70 11.06 8.81
C GLY A 44 20.47 9.74 8.99
N THR A 45 20.77 9.40 10.25
CA THR A 45 21.59 8.25 10.67
C THR A 45 20.78 7.27 11.51
N GLU A 46 21.37 6.12 11.88
CA GLU A 46 20.66 5.06 12.61
C GLU A 46 19.92 5.55 13.87
N ASP A 47 20.47 6.55 14.55
CA ASP A 47 19.98 7.04 15.84
C ASP A 47 19.12 8.29 15.74
N ARG A 48 19.17 8.98 14.59
CA ARG A 48 18.36 10.14 14.24
C ARG A 48 18.02 10.07 12.75
N GLN A 49 16.87 9.49 12.42
CA GLN A 49 16.44 9.31 11.03
C GLN A 49 14.94 9.49 10.83
N ALA A 50 14.59 9.85 9.59
CA ALA A 50 13.25 9.74 9.03
C ALA A 50 13.28 8.83 7.79
N ARG A 51 12.25 8.02 7.61
CA ARG A 51 12.04 7.14 6.46
C ARG A 51 10.63 7.31 5.97
N VAL A 52 10.47 7.33 4.66
CA VAL A 52 9.18 7.53 4.01
C VAL A 52 9.02 6.51 2.90
N ALA A 53 7.83 5.95 2.77
CA ALA A 53 7.45 5.15 1.62
C ALA A 53 6.05 5.55 1.14
N VAL A 54 5.86 5.59 -0.18
CA VAL A 54 4.63 6.03 -0.82
C VAL A 54 4.32 5.10 -1.98
N GLU A 55 3.08 4.61 -2.04
CA GLU A 55 2.58 3.89 -3.21
C GLU A 55 1.55 4.73 -3.96
N ILE A 56 1.79 4.91 -5.26
CA ILE A 56 0.95 5.70 -6.15
C ILE A 56 0.45 4.78 -7.26
N ILE A 57 -0.87 4.69 -7.41
CA ILE A 57 -1.53 3.90 -8.45
C ILE A 57 -2.38 4.83 -9.31
N LYS A 58 -2.08 4.87 -10.62
CA LYS A 58 -2.78 5.73 -11.59
C LYS A 58 -2.82 7.21 -11.16
N GLY A 59 -1.70 7.71 -10.62
CA GLY A 59 -1.57 9.11 -10.18
C GLY A 59 -2.21 9.43 -8.82
N ARG A 60 -2.85 8.45 -8.16
CA ARG A 60 -3.46 8.62 -6.84
C ARG A 60 -2.64 7.92 -5.77
N ILE A 61 -2.40 8.61 -4.66
CA ILE A 61 -1.73 8.04 -3.49
C ILE A 61 -2.64 6.97 -2.88
N GLN A 62 -2.12 5.75 -2.76
CA GLN A 62 -2.81 4.60 -2.18
C GLN A 62 -2.32 4.30 -0.77
N SER A 63 -1.03 4.48 -0.51
CA SER A 63 -0.48 4.33 0.82
C SER A 63 0.63 5.34 1.09
N PHE A 64 0.76 5.69 2.36
CA PHE A 64 1.78 6.53 2.91
C PHE A 64 2.30 5.91 4.21
N ALA A 65 3.60 5.71 4.30
CA ALA A 65 4.28 5.26 5.50
C ALA A 65 5.37 6.25 5.89
N TYR A 66 5.37 6.67 7.15
CA TYR A 66 6.40 7.47 7.77
C TYR A 66 6.94 6.73 9.00
N TYR A 67 8.26 6.71 9.13
CA TYR A 67 8.94 6.24 10.30
C TYR A 67 10.00 7.26 10.70
N SER A 68 10.09 7.58 11.97
CA SER A 68 11.21 8.34 12.52
C SER A 68 11.76 7.69 13.77
N LYS A 69 13.04 7.93 14.00
CA LYS A 69 13.78 7.48 15.18
C LYS A 69 14.64 8.61 15.66
N GLN A 70 14.54 8.90 16.95
CA GLN A 70 15.40 9.80 17.70
C GLN A 70 15.63 9.12 19.04
N LYS A 71 16.72 8.35 19.17
CA LYS A 71 16.91 7.45 20.31
C LYS A 71 16.67 8.17 21.65
N PRO A 72 15.93 7.54 22.60
CA PRO A 72 15.38 6.17 22.53
C PRO A 72 14.00 6.08 21.86
N ARG A 73 13.48 7.17 21.28
CA ARG A 73 12.11 7.29 20.78
C ARG A 73 12.01 6.94 19.30
N THR A 74 10.84 6.42 18.93
CA THR A 74 10.49 6.09 17.54
C THR A 74 9.04 6.48 17.30
N CYS A 75 8.72 6.88 16.07
CA CYS A 75 7.36 7.22 15.68
C CYS A 75 7.07 6.61 14.32
N SER A 76 5.89 6.01 14.17
CA SER A 76 5.47 5.41 12.91
C SER A 76 4.04 5.79 12.60
N VAL A 77 3.80 6.23 11.37
CA VAL A 77 2.47 6.51 10.83
C VAL A 77 2.34 5.69 9.57
N HIS A 78 1.27 4.92 9.45
CA HIS A 78 0.91 4.21 8.23
C HIS A 78 -0.54 4.54 7.91
N LEU A 79 -0.76 5.02 6.69
CA LEU A 79 -2.06 5.37 6.16
C LEU A 79 -2.23 4.60 4.87
N GLN A 80 -3.26 3.78 4.80
CA GLN A 80 -3.62 3.08 3.58
C GLN A 80 -5.07 3.38 3.22
N ARG A 81 -5.31 3.60 1.93
CA ARG A 81 -6.66 3.82 1.41
C ARG A 81 -7.53 2.58 1.67
N ASP A 82 -8.81 2.83 1.92
CA ASP A 82 -9.83 1.82 2.23
C ASP A 82 -9.67 1.13 3.61
N GLU A 83 -8.77 1.62 4.48
CA GLU A 83 -8.75 1.22 5.90
C GLU A 83 -9.83 1.93 6.71
N ALA A 84 -10.33 1.26 7.76
CA ALA A 84 -11.49 1.71 8.55
C ALA A 84 -11.30 3.07 9.25
N TYR A 85 -10.06 3.45 9.56
CA TYR A 85 -9.73 4.61 10.41
C TYR A 85 -9.23 5.83 9.63
N SER A 86 -9.34 5.81 8.30
CA SER A 86 -8.92 6.94 7.46
C SER A 86 -9.93 7.25 6.35
N LYS A 87 -10.23 8.53 6.17
CA LYS A 87 -11.10 9.03 5.09
C LYS A 87 -10.24 9.78 4.09
N TRP A 88 -10.34 9.38 2.82
CA TRP A 88 -9.53 9.92 1.73
C TRP A 88 -10.40 10.66 0.74
N THR A 89 -10.03 11.91 0.43
CA THR A 89 -10.69 12.74 -0.57
C THR A 89 -9.66 13.23 -1.58
N ASP A 90 -9.89 12.99 -2.87
CA ASP A 90 -9.00 13.42 -3.94
C ASP A 90 -9.54 14.69 -4.63
N GLU A 91 -8.70 15.71 -4.76
CA GLU A 91 -9.00 17.00 -5.38
C GLU A 91 -7.89 17.35 -6.38
N GLY A 92 -8.01 16.82 -7.60
CA GLY A 92 -7.01 16.99 -8.65
C GLY A 92 -5.68 16.34 -8.27
N ARG A 93 -4.65 17.15 -7.99
CA ARG A 93 -3.33 16.68 -7.54
C ARG A 93 -3.21 16.55 -6.02
N PHE A 94 -4.21 17.03 -5.28
CA PHE A 94 -4.24 16.98 -3.83
C PHE A 94 -5.04 15.78 -3.35
N THR A 95 -4.63 15.21 -2.23
CA THR A 95 -5.35 14.17 -1.50
C THR A 95 -5.41 14.58 -0.05
N LYS A 96 -6.61 14.82 0.48
CA LYS A 96 -6.84 15.02 1.91
C LYS A 96 -7.06 13.66 2.57
N VAL A 97 -6.38 13.40 3.68
CA VAL A 97 -6.60 12.23 4.53
C VAL A 97 -6.97 12.71 5.93
N THR A 98 -8.18 12.35 6.38
CA THR A 98 -8.64 12.65 7.73
C THR A 98 -8.65 11.36 8.56
N THR A 99 -8.04 11.42 9.73
CA THR A 99 -8.01 10.34 10.72
C THR A 99 -8.57 10.83 12.05
N GLU A 100 -8.74 9.93 13.02
CA GLU A 100 -9.04 10.33 14.40
C GLU A 100 -7.91 11.16 15.03
N ASN A 101 -6.69 11.00 14.52
CA ASN A 101 -5.47 11.61 15.04
C ASN A 101 -5.08 12.87 14.24
N GLY A 102 -5.94 13.43 13.40
CA GLY A 102 -5.67 14.66 12.65
C GLY A 102 -5.71 14.52 11.13
N ASP A 103 -5.37 15.62 10.47
CA ASP A 103 -5.53 15.82 9.03
C ASP A 103 -4.16 15.86 8.32
N PHE A 104 -4.11 15.16 7.18
CA PHE A 104 -2.98 15.15 6.28
C PHE A 104 -3.39 15.70 4.93
N LEU A 105 -2.51 16.50 4.32
CA LEU A 105 -2.69 16.99 2.96
C LEU A 105 -1.51 16.54 2.11
N PHE A 106 -1.79 15.73 1.11
CA PHE A 106 -0.79 15.24 0.18
C PHE A 106 -0.93 15.94 -1.16
N GLU A 107 0.18 16.26 -1.79
CA GLU A 107 0.23 16.88 -3.10
C GLU A 107 1.16 16.09 -4.02
N ASN A 108 0.57 15.47 -5.04
CA ASN A 108 1.30 14.67 -6.02
C ASN A 108 1.72 15.54 -7.22
N ARG A 109 2.95 16.07 -7.20
CA ARG A 109 3.50 16.85 -8.31
C ARG A 109 4.27 15.95 -9.28
N PRO A 110 4.61 16.42 -10.49
CA PRO A 110 5.38 15.59 -11.43
C PRO A 110 6.80 15.23 -10.96
N LYS A 111 7.46 16.09 -10.18
CA LYS A 111 8.86 15.92 -9.74
C LYS A 111 8.99 15.37 -8.32
N ASP A 112 7.98 15.60 -7.49
CA ASP A 112 8.02 15.32 -6.06
C ASP A 112 6.61 15.04 -5.53
N VAL A 113 6.55 14.52 -4.32
CA VAL A 113 5.31 14.38 -3.55
C VAL A 113 5.51 15.09 -2.23
N HIS A 114 4.63 16.03 -1.94
CA HIS A 114 4.67 16.84 -0.74
C HIS A 114 3.59 16.39 0.24
N PHE A 115 3.97 16.19 1.49
CA PHE A 115 3.10 15.75 2.58
C PHE A 115 3.09 16.83 3.64
N LEU A 116 1.93 17.38 3.94
CA LEU A 116 1.72 18.36 4.99
C LEU A 116 0.94 17.73 6.14
N PHE A 117 1.46 17.90 7.35
CA PHE A 117 0.90 17.40 8.60
C PHE A 117 0.37 18.60 9.36
N ARG A 118 -0.93 18.61 9.68
CA ARG A 118 -1.54 19.68 10.45
C ARG A 118 -2.31 19.09 11.61
N ASP A 119 -1.93 19.49 12.81
CA ASP A 119 -2.58 19.05 14.03
C ASP A 119 -2.64 17.51 14.16
N VAL A 120 -1.63 16.80 13.64
CA VAL A 120 -1.59 15.33 13.73
C VAL A 120 -1.07 14.93 15.10
N ASP A 121 -1.87 14.26 15.90
CA ASP A 121 -1.49 13.88 17.25
C ASP A 121 -0.22 13.02 17.23
N ARG A 122 0.77 13.44 18.03
CA ARG A 122 1.89 12.60 18.44
C ARG A 122 1.30 11.56 19.38
N MET A 123 0.71 10.51 18.81
CA MET A 123 0.21 9.37 19.59
C MET A 123 1.29 8.91 20.58
N ALA A 124 0.90 8.29 21.71
CA ALA A 124 1.85 7.77 22.70
C ALA A 124 2.94 6.87 22.09
N TYR A 125 2.63 6.20 20.97
CA TYR A 125 3.54 5.37 20.19
C TYR A 125 4.73 6.12 19.59
N CYS A 126 4.64 7.44 19.40
CA CYS A 126 5.73 8.25 18.87
C CYS A 126 6.81 8.54 19.92
N GLY A 127 6.60 8.16 21.18
CA GLY A 127 7.57 8.27 22.27
C GLY A 127 8.02 9.70 22.59
N MET A 128 7.51 10.70 21.86
CA MET A 128 7.71 12.12 22.14
C MET A 128 6.63 12.58 23.12
N GLU A 129 6.84 13.73 23.77
CA GLU A 129 5.84 14.33 24.65
C GLU A 129 4.49 14.52 23.94
N ILE A 130 3.40 14.54 24.71
CA ILE A 130 2.05 14.76 24.20
C ILE A 130 2.05 16.07 23.42
N GLY A 131 1.62 16.02 22.16
CA GLY A 131 1.61 17.19 21.32
C GLY A 131 1.15 16.86 19.91
N LYS A 132 1.33 17.83 19.01
CA LYS A 132 0.92 17.70 17.62
C LYS A 132 2.13 17.79 16.69
N ILE A 133 2.12 17.00 15.64
CA ILE A 133 3.03 17.07 14.51
C ILE A 133 2.49 18.14 13.56
N ASN A 134 3.26 19.21 13.43
CA ASN A 134 3.09 20.21 12.40
C ASN A 134 4.38 20.26 11.58
N GLY A 135 4.27 20.14 10.26
CA GLY A 135 5.44 20.20 9.40
C GLY A 135 5.20 19.54 8.05
N SER A 136 6.29 19.31 7.31
CA SER A 136 6.20 18.75 5.98
C SER A 136 7.29 17.74 5.64
N ILE A 137 6.96 16.87 4.69
CA ILE A 137 7.90 15.95 4.05
C ILE A 137 7.81 16.14 2.55
N THR A 138 8.96 16.22 1.88
CA THR A 138 9.04 16.15 0.42
C THR A 138 9.82 14.92 -0.01
N VAL A 139 9.18 14.07 -0.81
CA VAL A 139 9.80 12.92 -1.47
C VAL A 139 10.09 13.28 -2.92
N ILE A 140 11.37 13.41 -3.28
CA ILE A 140 11.78 13.77 -4.63
C ILE A 140 11.93 12.50 -5.48
N ARG A 141 11.26 12.44 -6.63
CA ARG A 141 11.34 11.27 -7.51
C ARG A 141 12.76 11.06 -8.02
N GLY A 142 13.21 9.80 -7.98
CA GLY A 142 14.56 9.41 -8.39
C GLY A 142 15.65 9.75 -7.38
N LYS A 143 15.33 10.36 -6.23
CA LYS A 143 16.28 10.57 -5.13
C LYS A 143 15.98 9.61 -3.98
N LYS A 144 17.03 9.27 -3.23
CA LYS A 144 16.95 8.45 -2.02
C LYS A 144 16.76 9.27 -0.74
N GLU A 145 16.94 10.59 -0.82
CA GLU A 145 16.83 11.51 0.31
C GLU A 145 15.48 12.25 0.28
N CYS A 146 14.89 12.45 1.46
CA CYS A 146 13.76 13.36 1.66
C CYS A 146 14.23 14.70 2.21
N ILE A 147 13.38 15.71 1.99
CA ILE A 147 13.39 16.93 2.79
C ILE A 147 12.35 16.74 3.88
N VAL A 148 12.74 16.91 5.14
CA VAL A 148 11.85 16.82 6.30
C VAL A 148 11.97 18.14 7.04
N ASP A 149 10.84 18.76 7.34
CA ASP A 149 10.77 20.08 7.96
C ASP A 149 9.82 20.03 9.16
N HIS A 150 10.29 20.46 10.32
CA HIS A 150 9.58 20.54 11.60
C HIS A 150 8.96 19.25 12.18
N LEU A 151 8.96 18.11 11.45
CA LEU A 151 8.40 16.85 11.96
C LEU A 151 9.21 16.24 13.11
N MET A 152 10.54 16.45 13.09
CA MET A 152 11.49 15.86 14.02
C MET A 152 11.94 16.82 15.11
N ASP A 153 11.38 18.03 15.15
CA ASP A 153 11.73 18.99 16.19
C ASP A 153 11.09 18.54 17.50
N ALA A 154 11.85 18.60 18.59
CA ALA A 154 11.27 18.48 19.92
C ALA A 154 10.28 19.64 20.12
N HIS A 155 9.47 19.63 21.18
CA HIS A 155 8.78 20.86 21.59
C HIS A 155 9.84 21.91 21.99
N GLU A 156 10.48 22.54 21.01
CA GLU A 156 11.12 23.83 21.21
C GLU A 156 9.95 24.81 21.27
N GLU A 157 9.41 25.01 22.47
CA GLU A 157 8.60 26.20 22.71
C GLU A 157 9.47 27.42 22.35
N PRO A 158 8.97 28.36 21.54
CA PRO A 158 9.67 29.61 21.27
C PRO A 158 9.87 30.44 22.54
#